data_AF-A0A519H4F7-F1
#
_entry.id   AF-A0A519H4F7-F1
#
_cell.length_a   1.000
_cell.length_b   1.000
_cell.length_c   1.000
_cell.angle_alpha   90.00
_cell.angle_beta   90.00
_cell.angle_gamma   90.00
#
_symmetry.space_group_name_H-M   'P 1'
#
loop_
_entity.id
_entity.type
_entity.pdbx_description
1 polymer ?
#
loop_
_entity_poly.entity_id
_entity_poly.type
_entity_poly.pdbx_seq_one_letter_code
_entity_poly.pdbx_strand_id
1 'polypeptide(L)'
;MSASFATPEGLRALLQRLHERESVGYWAWRQDPEAERLMQFTIRKYRSLARAHNCEPEDSAYATFEAMRTRAVRCADDPWAVITRAVQVSLIAEERAAGLLCSTAQARRREVMRHHDARRFGEDETGFLELLAESRGPSPVDPTPTARRLKPGEATPTTAFEALNLVISMFVALGWPRSSATCTLDYIATRLMEAGDRHVAHAYLRRDLAGRVALDLDRDSWATVLRIVLG
;
A
#
# COMPACT_ATOMS: atom_id res chain seq x y z
N MET A 1 -35.27 -19.53 26.24
CA MET A 1 -34.39 -20.40 27.06
C MET A 1 -32.96 -19.92 26.88
N SER A 2 -32.40 -19.24 27.88
CA SER A 2 -31.01 -18.80 27.85
C SER A 2 -30.11 -20.04 27.81
N ALA A 3 -29.31 -20.17 26.76
CA ALA A 3 -28.41 -21.31 26.64
C ALA A 3 -27.33 -21.24 27.73
N SER A 4 -27.01 -22.38 28.35
CA SER A 4 -26.02 -22.50 29.43
C SER A 4 -24.68 -21.85 29.05
N PHE A 5 -24.27 -21.98 27.79
CA PHE A 5 -23.04 -21.42 27.23
C PHE A 5 -23.00 -19.89 27.12
N ALA A 6 -24.10 -19.17 27.38
CA ALA A 6 -24.06 -17.71 27.44
C ALA A 6 -23.22 -17.21 28.61
N THR A 7 -23.10 -18.02 29.67
CA THR A 7 -22.21 -17.76 30.81
C THR A 7 -20.79 -18.27 30.55
N PRO A 8 -19.76 -17.62 31.13
CA PRO A 8 -18.37 -18.10 31.06
C PRO A 8 -18.20 -19.54 31.55
N GLU A 9 -18.83 -19.89 32.66
CA GLU A 9 -18.75 -21.20 33.30
C GLU A 9 -19.44 -22.28 32.45
N GLY A 10 -20.64 -21.97 31.94
CA GLY A 10 -21.38 -22.89 31.08
C GLY A 10 -20.68 -23.13 29.75
N LEU A 11 -20.03 -22.11 29.18
CA LEU A 11 -19.20 -22.29 27.99
C LEU A 11 -18.01 -23.21 28.27
N ARG A 12 -17.33 -23.02 29.41
CA ARG A 12 -16.19 -23.86 29.79
C ARG A 12 -16.61 -25.32 29.95
N ALA A 13 -17.71 -25.58 30.66
CA ALA A 13 -18.26 -26.93 30.82
C ALA A 13 -18.61 -27.58 29.48
N LEU A 14 -19.24 -26.83 28.57
CA LEU A 14 -19.55 -27.30 27.22
C LEU A 14 -18.29 -27.66 26.43
N LEU A 15 -17.29 -26.79 26.42
CA LEU A 15 -16.03 -27.03 25.70
C LEU A 15 -15.24 -28.20 26.29
N GLN A 16 -15.29 -28.40 27.60
CA GLN A 16 -14.67 -29.53 28.27
C GLN A 16 -15.35 -30.84 27.85
N ARG A 17 -16.68 -30.91 27.91
CA ARG A 17 -17.48 -32.06 27.45
C ARG A 17 -17.19 -32.41 25.99
N LEU A 18 -17.17 -31.42 25.12
CA LEU A 18 -16.88 -31.62 23.69
C LEU A 18 -15.43 -32.06 23.42
N HIS A 19 -14.49 -31.72 24.32
CA HIS A 19 -13.09 -32.09 24.19
C HIS A 19 -12.79 -33.51 24.70
N GLU A 20 -13.54 -33.98 25.70
CA GLU A 20 -13.37 -35.29 26.33
C GLU A 20 -13.78 -36.42 25.37
N ARG A 21 -12.79 -36.87 24.58
CA ARG A 21 -12.94 -37.90 23.53
C ARG A 21 -13.58 -39.20 24.01
N GLU A 22 -13.36 -39.57 25.27
CA GLU A 22 -13.91 -40.80 25.87
C GLU A 22 -15.44 -40.74 26.06
N SER A 23 -16.01 -39.54 26.22
CA SER A 23 -17.44 -39.37 26.50
C SER A 23 -18.30 -39.21 25.24
N VAL A 24 -17.70 -38.72 24.15
CA VAL A 24 -18.44 -38.25 22.96
C VAL A 24 -18.07 -39.06 21.71
N GLY A 25 -16.86 -39.62 21.60
CA GLY A 25 -16.43 -40.36 20.41
C GLY A 25 -15.96 -39.44 19.26
N TYR A 26 -15.31 -40.02 18.24
CA TYR A 26 -14.74 -39.25 17.14
C TYR A 26 -15.87 -38.66 16.27
N TRP A 27 -15.92 -37.33 16.16
CA TRP A 27 -16.93 -36.52 15.42
C TRP A 27 -18.30 -36.28 16.04
N ALA A 28 -18.61 -36.76 17.23
CA ALA A 28 -19.98 -36.60 17.75
C ALA A 28 -20.36 -35.14 18.08
N TRP A 29 -19.38 -34.23 18.22
CA TRP A 29 -19.65 -32.78 18.25
C TRP A 29 -20.41 -32.28 17.01
N ARG A 30 -20.27 -32.95 15.84
CA ARG A 30 -20.96 -32.57 14.60
C ARG A 30 -22.47 -32.80 14.69
N GLN A 31 -22.92 -33.72 15.52
CA GLN A 31 -24.34 -34.04 15.74
C GLN A 31 -24.86 -33.46 17.06
N ASP A 32 -24.02 -32.76 17.83
CA ASP A 32 -24.41 -32.18 19.11
C ASP A 32 -25.26 -30.91 18.87
N PRO A 33 -26.53 -30.89 19.29
CA PRO A 33 -27.42 -29.75 19.09
C PRO A 33 -27.02 -28.52 19.92
N GLU A 34 -26.29 -28.68 21.03
CA GLU A 34 -25.71 -27.54 21.76
C GLU A 34 -24.53 -26.92 21.02
N ALA A 35 -23.70 -27.73 20.35
CA ALA A 35 -22.61 -27.21 19.52
C ALA A 35 -23.18 -26.39 18.35
N GLU A 36 -24.24 -26.87 17.69
CA GLU A 36 -24.92 -26.11 16.64
C GLU A 36 -25.49 -24.79 17.17
N ARG A 37 -26.21 -24.82 18.31
CA ARG A 37 -26.75 -23.61 18.94
C ARG A 37 -25.67 -22.63 19.35
N LEU A 38 -24.52 -23.11 19.81
CA LEU A 38 -23.36 -22.30 20.14
C LEU A 38 -22.86 -21.56 18.90
N MET A 39 -22.69 -22.25 17.77
CA MET A 39 -22.26 -21.63 16.52
C MET A 39 -23.26 -20.57 16.04
N GLN A 40 -24.56 -20.87 16.03
CA GLN A 40 -25.60 -19.89 15.69
C GLN A 40 -25.60 -18.67 16.62
N PHE A 41 -25.32 -18.89 17.92
CA PHE A 41 -25.19 -17.80 18.88
C PHE A 41 -23.98 -16.91 18.56
N THR A 42 -22.83 -17.50 18.19
CA THR A 42 -21.62 -16.73 17.86
C THR A 42 -21.81 -15.85 16.62
N ILE A 43 -22.47 -16.37 15.58
CA ILE A 43 -22.85 -15.60 14.37
C ILE A 43 -23.68 -14.38 14.77
N ARG A 44 -24.69 -14.55 15.64
CA ARG A 44 -25.52 -13.43 16.10
C ARG A 44 -24.74 -12.45 16.97
N LYS A 45 -23.91 -12.96 17.88
CA LYS A 45 -23.13 -12.16 18.85
C LYS A 45 -22.09 -11.27 18.17
N TYR A 46 -21.38 -11.78 17.18
CA TYR A 46 -20.30 -11.05 16.50
C TYR A 46 -20.70 -10.45 15.15
N ARG A 47 -21.98 -10.50 14.77
CA ARG A 47 -22.49 -9.95 13.51
C ARG A 47 -22.08 -8.49 13.28
N SER A 48 -22.24 -7.64 14.29
CA SER A 48 -21.87 -6.23 14.20
C SER A 48 -20.36 -6.04 14.04
N LEU A 49 -19.57 -6.87 14.71
CA LEU A 49 -18.11 -6.87 14.63
C LEU A 49 -17.61 -7.32 13.25
N ALA A 50 -18.21 -8.36 12.66
CA ALA A 50 -17.90 -8.80 11.30
C ALA A 50 -18.18 -7.69 10.27
N ARG A 51 -19.34 -7.04 10.39
CA ARG A 51 -19.71 -5.92 9.51
C ARG A 51 -18.77 -4.72 9.65
N ALA A 52 -18.25 -4.45 10.84
CA ALA A 52 -17.29 -3.38 11.05
C ALA A 52 -15.95 -3.60 10.33
N HIS A 53 -15.63 -4.85 9.99
CA HIS A 53 -14.42 -5.25 9.27
C HIS A 53 -14.70 -5.74 7.84
N ASN A 54 -15.88 -5.42 7.28
CA ASN A 54 -16.28 -5.84 5.92
C ASN A 54 -16.27 -7.36 5.70
N CYS A 55 -16.45 -8.16 6.76
CA CYS A 55 -16.51 -9.63 6.67
C CYS A 55 -17.96 -10.15 6.78
N GLU A 56 -18.16 -11.40 6.38
CA GLU A 56 -19.44 -12.07 6.57
C GLU A 56 -19.63 -12.50 8.05
N PRO A 57 -20.87 -12.50 8.57
CA PRO A 57 -21.14 -13.00 9.93
C PRO A 57 -20.69 -14.45 10.14
N GLU A 58 -20.73 -15.28 9.10
CA GLU A 58 -20.27 -16.66 9.09
C GLU A 58 -18.75 -16.78 9.39
N ASP A 59 -17.94 -15.82 8.92
CA ASP A 59 -16.49 -15.78 9.16
C ASP A 59 -16.18 -15.63 10.66
N SER A 60 -17.01 -14.85 11.37
CA SER A 60 -16.88 -14.68 12.81
C SER A 60 -17.14 -15.98 13.58
N ALA A 61 -18.04 -16.83 13.07
CA ALA A 61 -18.28 -18.16 13.62
C ALA A 61 -17.06 -19.04 13.42
N TYR A 62 -16.50 -19.08 12.22
CA TYR A 62 -15.29 -19.87 11.94
C TYR A 62 -14.12 -19.45 12.84
N ALA A 63 -13.86 -18.14 12.97
CA ALA A 63 -12.83 -17.63 13.87
C ALA A 63 -13.10 -17.99 15.34
N THR A 64 -14.37 -17.96 15.76
CA THR A 64 -14.77 -18.38 17.11
C THR A 64 -14.48 -19.86 17.35
N PHE A 65 -14.82 -20.72 16.38
CA PHE A 65 -14.56 -22.15 16.45
C PHE A 65 -13.05 -22.44 16.58
N GLU A 66 -12.22 -21.80 15.76
CA GLU A 66 -10.76 -21.93 15.84
C GLU A 66 -10.21 -21.48 17.21
N ALA A 67 -10.76 -20.40 17.77
CA ALA A 67 -10.40 -19.98 19.14
C ALA A 67 -10.78 -21.04 20.18
N MET A 68 -12.01 -21.56 20.13
CA MET A 68 -12.54 -22.55 21.09
C MET A 68 -11.76 -23.87 21.11
N ARG A 69 -11.11 -24.25 20.00
CA ARG A 69 -10.24 -25.44 19.94
C ARG A 69 -9.00 -25.31 20.81
N THR A 70 -8.56 -24.09 21.09
CA THR A 70 -7.31 -23.82 21.81
C THR A 70 -7.49 -24.07 23.30
N ARG A 71 -6.46 -24.63 23.96
CA ARG A 71 -6.45 -24.84 25.42
C ARG A 71 -6.66 -23.54 26.20
N ALA A 72 -6.17 -22.41 25.68
CA ALA A 72 -6.30 -21.09 26.29
C ALA A 72 -7.76 -20.73 26.59
N VAL A 73 -8.69 -20.99 25.66
CA VAL A 73 -10.12 -20.68 25.88
C VAL A 73 -10.73 -21.61 26.93
N ARG A 74 -10.35 -22.90 26.96
CA ARG A 74 -10.87 -23.85 27.96
C ARG A 74 -10.38 -23.54 29.39
N CYS A 75 -9.17 -23.01 29.53
CA CYS A 75 -8.58 -22.73 30.84
C CYS A 75 -8.68 -21.26 31.27
N ALA A 76 -9.22 -20.37 30.43
CA ALA A 76 -9.35 -18.96 30.76
C ALA A 76 -10.40 -18.73 31.86
N ASP A 77 -10.18 -17.73 32.73
CA ASP A 77 -11.16 -17.27 33.72
C ASP A 77 -12.41 -16.69 33.02
N ASP A 78 -12.21 -15.93 31.94
CA ASP A 78 -13.26 -15.48 31.02
C ASP A 78 -12.99 -15.99 29.58
N PRO A 79 -13.53 -17.16 29.19
CA PRO A 79 -13.43 -17.66 27.82
C PRO A 79 -14.03 -16.71 26.78
N TRP A 80 -15.09 -15.97 27.12
CA TRP A 80 -15.75 -15.08 26.16
C TRP A 80 -14.88 -13.87 25.82
N ALA A 81 -14.12 -13.32 26.78
CA ALA A 81 -13.15 -12.27 26.52
C ALA A 81 -12.05 -12.74 25.56
N VAL A 82 -11.48 -13.94 25.80
CA VAL A 82 -10.44 -14.51 24.94
C VAL A 82 -10.97 -14.75 23.52
N ILE A 83 -12.17 -15.32 23.40
CA ILE A 83 -12.81 -15.55 22.10
C ILE A 83 -13.05 -14.22 21.38
N THR A 84 -13.61 -13.21 22.06
CA THR A 84 -13.90 -11.90 21.46
C THR A 84 -12.63 -11.29 20.87
N ARG A 85 -11.52 -11.35 21.61
CA ARG A 85 -10.23 -10.84 21.13
C ARG A 85 -9.70 -11.65 19.94
N ALA A 86 -9.79 -12.98 19.99
CA ALA A 86 -9.35 -13.86 18.90
C ALA A 86 -10.16 -13.64 17.61
N VAL A 87 -11.48 -13.46 17.74
CA VAL A 87 -12.38 -13.15 16.62
C VAL A 87 -12.03 -11.80 16.02
N GLN A 88 -11.88 -10.77 16.85
CA GLN A 88 -11.50 -9.42 16.40
C GLN A 88 -10.17 -9.45 15.62
N VAL A 89 -9.14 -10.10 16.16
CA VAL A 89 -7.83 -10.20 15.47
C VAL A 89 -7.95 -10.98 14.16
N SER A 90 -8.80 -11.99 14.09
CA SER A 90 -9.01 -12.77 12.87
C SER A 90 -9.72 -11.96 11.80
N LEU A 91 -10.77 -11.22 12.16
CA LEU A 91 -11.51 -10.35 11.23
C LEU A 91 -10.64 -9.20 10.70
N ILE A 92 -9.82 -8.58 11.56
CA ILE A 92 -8.82 -7.58 11.12
C ILE A 92 -7.84 -8.18 10.11
N ALA A 93 -7.42 -9.43 10.32
CA ALA A 93 -6.52 -10.10 9.39
C ALA A 93 -7.20 -10.44 8.06
N GLU A 94 -8.50 -10.78 8.08
CA GLU A 94 -9.32 -11.03 6.89
C GLU A 94 -9.48 -9.76 6.04
N GLU A 95 -9.90 -8.66 6.68
CA GLU A 95 -10.04 -7.35 6.04
C GLU A 95 -8.73 -6.91 5.37
N ARG A 96 -7.61 -7.07 6.09
CA ARG A 96 -6.27 -6.76 5.55
C ARG A 96 -5.87 -7.68 4.41
N ALA A 97 -6.20 -8.96 4.49
CA ALA A 97 -5.89 -9.91 3.44
C ALA A 97 -6.62 -9.54 2.14
N ALA A 98 -7.88 -9.12 2.24
CA ALA A 98 -8.65 -8.58 1.13
C ALA A 98 -8.03 -7.28 0.59
N GLY A 99 -7.68 -6.34 1.46
CA GLY A 99 -7.02 -5.08 1.08
C GLY A 99 -5.67 -5.29 0.39
N LEU A 100 -4.85 -6.22 0.86
CA LEU A 100 -3.52 -6.52 0.32
C LEU A 100 -3.52 -7.55 -0.82
N LEU A 101 -4.69 -8.10 -1.18
CA LEU A 101 -4.84 -9.19 -2.15
C LEU A 101 -3.93 -10.39 -1.84
N CYS A 102 -3.81 -10.76 -0.56
CA CYS A 102 -2.98 -11.86 -0.10
C CYS A 102 -3.75 -12.85 0.78
N SER A 103 -3.09 -13.93 1.18
CA SER A 103 -3.71 -14.87 2.13
C SER A 103 -3.82 -14.30 3.55
N THR A 104 -4.80 -14.79 4.32
CA THR A 104 -5.04 -14.40 5.72
C THR A 104 -3.84 -14.74 6.62
N ALA A 105 -3.18 -15.87 6.37
CA ALA A 105 -1.96 -16.27 7.08
C ALA A 105 -0.79 -15.30 6.81
N GLN A 106 -0.68 -14.78 5.58
CA GLN A 106 0.33 -13.80 5.22
C GLN A 106 0.02 -12.43 5.83
N ALA A 107 -1.25 -12.00 5.83
CA ALA A 107 -1.69 -10.72 6.40
C ALA A 107 -1.40 -10.59 7.91
N ARG A 108 -1.28 -11.72 8.63
CA ARG A 108 -0.91 -11.76 10.06
C ARG A 108 0.57 -11.49 10.34
N ARG A 109 1.44 -11.51 9.32
CA ARG A 109 2.88 -11.30 9.51
C ARG A 109 3.17 -9.83 9.75
N ARG A 110 3.97 -9.54 10.79
CA ARG A 110 4.32 -8.17 11.19
C ARG A 110 5.00 -7.36 10.07
N GLU A 111 5.74 -8.02 9.18
CA GLU A 111 6.37 -7.42 8.00
C GLU A 111 5.30 -6.89 7.04
N VAL A 112 4.28 -7.71 6.79
CA VAL A 112 3.19 -7.40 5.85
C VAL A 112 2.27 -6.31 6.39
N MET A 113 2.13 -6.21 7.72
CA MET A 113 1.32 -5.17 8.38
C MET A 113 1.77 -3.73 8.10
N ARG A 114 2.98 -3.52 7.56
CA ARG A 114 3.50 -2.18 7.22
C ARG A 114 3.04 -1.69 5.85
N HIS A 115 2.52 -2.58 5.01
CA HIS A 115 2.10 -2.22 3.66
C HIS A 115 0.67 -1.66 3.67
N HIS A 116 0.42 -0.74 2.74
CA HIS A 116 -0.91 -0.21 2.45
C HIS A 116 -1.69 -1.17 1.55
N ASP A 117 -3.01 -1.03 1.56
CA ASP A 117 -3.90 -1.79 0.69
C ASP A 117 -3.50 -1.64 -0.79
N ALA A 118 -3.64 -2.71 -1.54
CA ALA A 118 -3.33 -2.75 -2.96
C ALA A 118 -4.33 -1.88 -3.73
N ARG A 119 -3.83 -0.79 -4.32
CA ARG A 119 -4.60 0.09 -5.20
C ARG A 119 -4.24 -0.15 -6.67
N ARG A 120 -5.17 0.11 -7.57
CA ARG A 120 -4.88 0.01 -9.00
C ARG A 120 -4.06 1.24 -9.43
N PHE A 121 -3.07 1.02 -10.31
CA PHE A 121 -2.34 2.12 -10.93
C PHE A 121 -3.31 3.06 -11.66
N GLY A 122 -3.31 4.35 -11.26
CA GLY A 122 -4.16 5.40 -11.84
C GLY A 122 -5.54 5.54 -11.20
N GLU A 123 -5.85 4.84 -10.11
CA GLU A 123 -7.10 5.02 -9.36
C GLU A 123 -7.16 6.39 -8.63
N ASP A 124 -6.03 6.84 -8.09
CA ASP A 124 -5.85 8.17 -7.50
C ASP A 124 -4.68 8.90 -8.20
N GLU A 125 -4.92 10.03 -8.88
CA GLU A 125 -3.85 10.88 -9.44
C GLU A 125 -2.93 11.42 -8.32
N THR A 126 -3.48 11.72 -7.15
CA THR A 126 -2.76 12.15 -5.94
C THR A 126 -1.98 11.01 -5.27
N GLY A 127 -2.54 9.80 -5.25
CA GLY A 127 -1.89 8.63 -4.66
C GLY A 127 -0.64 8.20 -5.43
N PHE A 128 -0.60 8.44 -6.75
CA PHE A 128 0.61 8.23 -7.55
C PHE A 128 1.76 9.15 -7.12
N LEU A 129 1.48 10.42 -6.81
CA LEU A 129 2.50 11.36 -6.34
C LEU A 129 3.02 10.99 -4.94
N GLU A 130 2.15 10.52 -4.05
CA GLU A 130 2.54 10.02 -2.72
C GLU A 130 3.38 8.74 -2.81
N LEU A 131 3.00 7.78 -3.67
CA LEU A 131 3.79 6.57 -3.94
C LEU A 131 5.18 6.90 -4.53
N LEU A 132 5.24 7.89 -5.43
CA LEU A 132 6.50 8.40 -5.99
C LEU A 132 7.34 9.16 -4.95
N ALA A 133 6.72 9.73 -3.93
CA ALA A 133 7.41 10.38 -2.81
C ALA A 133 7.95 9.35 -1.82
N GLU A 134 7.21 8.27 -1.53
CA GLU A 134 7.66 7.17 -0.65
C GLU A 134 8.73 6.30 -1.30
N SER A 135 8.64 6.06 -2.61
CA SER A 135 9.69 5.35 -3.36
C SER A 135 10.97 6.18 -3.52
N ARG A 136 10.86 7.51 -3.44
CA ARG A 136 11.97 8.39 -3.08
C ARG A 136 12.25 8.27 -1.58
N GLY A 137 12.78 7.12 -1.17
CA GLY A 137 13.58 7.05 0.05
C GLY A 137 14.63 8.17 0.02
N PRO A 138 15.22 8.57 1.18
CA PRO A 138 16.31 9.52 1.15
C PRO A 138 17.32 8.98 0.15
N SER A 139 17.45 9.68 -0.99
CA SER A 139 18.55 9.45 -1.90
C SER A 139 19.75 9.40 -0.98
N PRO A 140 20.60 8.36 -1.02
CA PRO A 140 21.94 8.55 -0.50
C PRO A 140 22.37 9.75 -1.32
N VAL A 141 22.42 10.92 -0.66
CA VAL A 141 22.94 12.12 -1.24
C VAL A 141 24.29 11.62 -1.71
N ASP A 142 24.42 11.40 -3.03
CA ASP A 142 25.69 11.01 -3.59
C ASP A 142 26.63 12.04 -2.99
N PRO A 143 27.63 11.62 -2.19
CA PRO A 143 28.50 12.56 -1.54
C PRO A 143 28.99 13.45 -2.66
N THR A 144 28.57 14.73 -2.60
CA THR A 144 28.81 15.79 -3.60
C THR A 144 30.03 15.39 -4.40
N PRO A 145 29.92 15.10 -5.72
CA PRO A 145 30.95 14.36 -6.44
C PRO A 145 32.27 15.01 -6.10
N THR A 146 33.09 14.30 -5.32
CA THR A 146 34.31 14.86 -4.73
C THR A 146 35.02 15.58 -5.84
N ALA A 147 35.11 16.90 -5.74
CA ALA A 147 35.57 17.77 -6.81
C ALA A 147 36.80 17.11 -7.44
N ARG A 148 36.61 16.53 -8.63
CA ARG A 148 37.66 15.84 -9.37
C ARG A 148 38.78 16.86 -9.45
N ARG A 149 39.93 16.59 -8.82
CA ARG A 149 41.08 17.51 -8.87
C ARG A 149 41.36 17.80 -10.33
N LEU A 150 40.97 18.98 -10.78
CA LEU A 150 41.18 19.44 -12.14
C LEU A 150 42.69 19.53 -12.32
N LYS A 151 43.19 18.90 -13.39
CA LYS A 151 44.55 19.18 -13.85
C LYS A 151 44.61 20.66 -14.24
N PRO A 152 45.73 21.37 -14.02
CA PRO A 152 45.81 22.79 -14.32
C PRO A 152 45.57 23.00 -15.83
N GLY A 153 44.44 23.60 -16.20
CA GLY A 153 44.06 23.89 -17.59
C GLY A 153 42.71 23.32 -18.07
N GLU A 154 42.04 22.44 -17.31
CA GLU A 154 40.65 22.04 -17.62
C GLU A 154 39.66 23.03 -16.98
N ALA A 155 38.80 23.64 -17.80
CA ALA A 155 37.66 24.41 -17.31
C ALA A 155 36.80 23.51 -16.40
N THR A 156 36.33 24.07 -15.27
CA THR A 156 35.40 23.38 -14.36
C THR A 156 34.24 22.79 -15.16
N PRO A 157 33.89 21.51 -14.98
CA PRO A 157 32.72 20.94 -15.64
C PRO A 157 31.51 21.76 -15.24
N THR A 158 30.83 22.36 -16.22
CA THR A 158 29.63 23.17 -15.99
C THR A 158 28.61 22.34 -15.25
N THR A 159 28.15 22.82 -14.10
CA THR A 159 27.14 22.09 -13.32
C THR A 159 25.83 22.05 -14.12
N ALA A 160 25.03 20.99 -14.00
CA ALA A 160 23.75 20.86 -14.72
C ALA A 160 22.83 22.09 -14.52
N PHE A 161 22.84 22.65 -13.30
CA PHE A 161 22.13 23.89 -12.96
C PHE A 161 22.67 25.12 -13.70
N GLU A 162 23.99 25.25 -13.84
CA GLU A 162 24.61 26.36 -14.58
C GLU A 162 24.33 26.23 -16.08
N ALA A 163 24.40 25.02 -16.62
CA ALA A 163 24.07 24.73 -18.02
C ALA A 163 22.62 25.11 -18.32
N LEU A 164 21.67 24.72 -17.46
CA LEU A 164 20.26 25.07 -17.60
C LEU A 164 20.04 26.59 -17.61
N ASN A 165 20.63 27.31 -16.65
CA ASN A 165 20.53 28.77 -16.58
C ASN A 165 21.14 29.48 -17.79
N LEU A 166 22.21 28.92 -18.35
CA LEU A 166 22.85 29.45 -19.55
C LEU A 166 21.94 29.28 -20.78
N VAL A 167 21.29 28.11 -20.91
CA VAL A 167 20.32 27.87 -21.99
C VAL A 167 19.08 28.76 -21.82
N ILE A 168 18.56 28.94 -20.59
CA ILE A 168 17.48 29.90 -20.32
C ILE A 168 17.88 31.31 -20.76
N SER A 169 19.09 31.74 -20.39
CA SER A 169 19.63 33.05 -20.77
C SER A 169 19.77 33.21 -22.29
N MET A 170 20.16 32.14 -22.99
CA MET A 170 20.21 32.10 -24.46
C MET A 170 18.82 32.30 -25.07
N PHE A 171 17.80 31.57 -24.61
CA PHE A 171 16.43 31.72 -25.13
C PHE A 171 15.84 33.11 -24.84
N VAL A 172 16.12 33.68 -23.67
CA VAL A 172 15.74 35.06 -23.34
C VAL A 172 16.41 36.06 -24.27
N ALA A 173 17.69 35.86 -24.61
CA ALA A 173 18.40 36.71 -25.57
C ALA A 173 17.84 36.59 -27.00
N LEU A 174 17.25 35.44 -27.35
CA LEU A 174 16.53 35.22 -28.61
C LEU A 174 15.10 35.82 -28.60
N GLY A 175 14.72 36.54 -27.55
CA GLY A 175 13.45 37.25 -27.45
C GLY A 175 12.31 36.48 -26.76
N TRP A 176 12.60 35.32 -26.16
CA TRP A 176 11.58 34.58 -25.40
C TRP A 176 11.29 35.26 -24.06
N PRO A 177 10.02 35.28 -23.60
CA PRO A 177 9.70 35.67 -22.24
C PRO A 177 10.46 34.77 -21.24
N ARG A 178 11.10 35.39 -20.24
CA ARG A 178 11.89 34.65 -19.25
C ARG A 178 11.09 33.57 -18.52
N SER A 179 9.84 33.86 -18.17
CA SER A 179 8.94 32.88 -17.56
C SER A 179 8.72 31.66 -18.45
N SER A 180 8.36 31.87 -19.72
CA SER A 180 8.15 30.79 -20.69
C SER A 180 9.41 29.97 -20.93
N ALA A 181 10.57 30.63 -21.16
CA ALA A 181 11.83 29.93 -21.36
C ALA A 181 12.24 29.08 -20.15
N THR A 182 12.05 29.61 -18.93
CA THR A 182 12.33 28.89 -17.69
C THR A 182 11.43 27.65 -17.58
N CYS A 183 10.11 27.83 -17.70
CA CYS A 183 9.16 26.71 -17.60
C CYS A 183 9.41 25.63 -18.67
N THR A 184 9.69 26.02 -19.92
CA THR A 184 9.97 25.07 -21.01
C THR A 184 11.24 24.27 -20.75
N LEU A 185 12.32 24.94 -20.33
CA LEU A 185 13.61 24.27 -20.13
C LEU A 185 13.65 23.45 -18.84
N ASP A 186 13.00 23.91 -17.76
CA ASP A 186 12.81 23.13 -16.54
C ASP A 186 12.00 21.87 -16.80
N TYR A 187 10.96 21.97 -17.63
CA TYR A 187 10.15 20.81 -18.03
C TYR A 187 10.99 19.78 -18.81
N ILE A 188 11.77 20.23 -19.80
CA ILE A 188 12.66 19.35 -20.58
C ILE A 188 13.73 18.73 -19.68
N ALA A 189 14.35 19.51 -18.78
CA ALA A 189 15.35 19.01 -17.84
C ALA A 189 14.77 17.95 -16.90
N THR A 190 13.55 18.16 -16.40
CA THR A 190 12.84 17.18 -15.55
C THR A 190 12.61 15.87 -16.30
N ARG A 191 12.11 15.93 -17.54
CA ARG A 191 11.91 14.73 -18.38
C ARG A 191 13.20 14.04 -18.77
N LEU A 192 14.29 14.79 -18.94
CA LEU A 192 15.61 14.22 -19.20
C LEU A 192 16.15 13.48 -17.97
N MET A 193 15.98 14.04 -16.76
CA MET A 193 16.36 13.37 -15.51
C MET A 193 15.55 12.09 -15.28
N GLU A 194 14.24 12.11 -15.55
CA GLU A 194 13.38 10.93 -15.42
C GLU A 194 13.74 9.81 -16.41
N ALA A 195 14.09 10.18 -17.64
CA ALA A 195 14.39 9.20 -18.68
C ALA A 195 15.81 8.62 -18.59
N GLY A 196 16.77 9.35 -18.01
CA GLY A 196 18.19 8.95 -17.89
C GLY A 196 18.95 8.86 -19.23
N ASP A 197 18.25 8.87 -20.37
CA ASP A 197 18.79 8.87 -21.72
C ASP A 197 18.13 9.97 -22.57
N ARG A 198 18.97 10.74 -23.25
CA ARG A 198 18.59 11.82 -24.18
C ARG A 198 17.68 11.34 -25.31
N HIS A 199 17.95 10.17 -25.90
CA HIS A 199 17.15 9.67 -27.03
C HIS A 199 15.74 9.25 -26.59
N VAL A 200 15.64 8.67 -25.40
CA VAL A 200 14.36 8.28 -24.78
C VAL A 200 13.56 9.53 -24.40
N ALA A 201 14.20 10.52 -23.76
CA ALA A 201 13.56 11.80 -23.42
C ALA A 201 13.02 12.52 -24.67
N HIS A 202 13.80 12.58 -25.75
CA HIS A 202 13.38 13.21 -27.00
C HIS A 202 12.18 12.48 -27.64
N ALA A 203 12.20 11.15 -27.69
CA ALA A 203 11.09 10.36 -28.22
C ALA A 203 9.79 10.54 -27.42
N TYR A 204 9.91 10.66 -26.09
CA TYR A 204 8.80 10.93 -25.18
C TYR A 204 8.23 12.33 -25.37
N LEU A 205 9.07 13.37 -25.25
CA LEU A 205 8.69 14.79 -25.35
C LEU A 205 8.04 15.13 -26.70
N ARG A 206 8.45 14.46 -27.79
CA ARG A 206 7.83 14.63 -29.11
C ARG A 206 6.38 14.13 -29.17
N ARG A 207 6.02 13.13 -28.36
CA ARG A 207 4.68 12.52 -28.31
C ARG A 207 3.79 13.16 -27.24
N ASP A 208 4.37 13.94 -26.34
CA ASP A 208 3.67 14.57 -25.23
C ASP A 208 2.86 15.79 -25.70
N LEU A 209 1.57 15.57 -25.94
CA LEU A 209 0.63 16.61 -26.31
C LEU A 209 0.24 17.50 -25.11
N ALA A 210 0.14 16.91 -23.92
CA ALA A 210 -0.32 17.62 -22.72
C ALA A 210 0.71 18.64 -22.24
N GLY A 211 1.99 18.25 -22.19
CA GLY A 211 3.08 19.15 -21.82
C GLY A 211 3.22 20.32 -22.80
N ARG A 212 3.04 20.06 -24.11
CA ARG A 212 3.09 21.12 -25.13
C ARG A 212 1.96 22.15 -24.98
N VAL A 213 0.73 21.68 -24.72
CA VAL A 213 -0.43 22.56 -24.51
C VAL A 213 -0.26 23.38 -23.23
N ALA A 214 0.27 22.79 -22.15
CA ALA A 214 0.52 23.49 -20.90
C ALA A 214 1.56 24.62 -21.01
N LEU A 215 2.50 24.49 -21.96
CA LEU A 215 3.54 25.50 -22.23
C LEU A 215 3.10 26.56 -23.26
N ASP A 216 1.88 26.44 -23.80
CA ASP A 216 1.33 27.32 -24.84
C ASP A 216 2.23 27.45 -26.08
N LEU A 217 2.88 26.35 -26.48
CA LEU A 217 3.77 26.29 -27.64
C LEU A 217 3.11 25.60 -28.84
N ASP A 218 3.27 26.21 -30.02
CA ASP A 218 2.93 25.55 -31.27
C ASP A 218 3.85 24.34 -31.53
N ARG A 219 3.41 23.47 -32.45
CA ARG A 219 4.10 22.20 -32.72
C ARG A 219 5.50 22.41 -33.30
N ASP A 220 5.68 23.45 -34.12
CA ASP A 220 6.91 23.67 -34.86
C ASP A 220 7.95 24.36 -33.95
N SER A 221 7.53 25.28 -33.09
CA SER A 221 8.37 25.84 -32.04
C SER A 221 8.81 24.77 -31.04
N TRP A 222 7.89 23.88 -30.61
CA TRP A 222 8.23 22.79 -29.71
C TRP A 222 9.28 21.84 -30.32
N ALA A 223 9.11 21.44 -31.58
CA ALA A 223 10.08 20.59 -32.27
C ALA A 223 11.45 21.27 -32.43
N THR A 224 11.47 22.57 -32.71
CA THR A 224 12.70 23.37 -32.81
C THR A 224 13.43 23.44 -31.47
N VAL A 225 12.72 23.71 -30.37
CA VAL A 225 13.30 23.76 -29.02
C VAL A 225 13.90 22.40 -28.65
N LEU A 226 13.17 21.32 -28.87
CA LEU A 226 13.66 19.97 -28.57
C LEU A 226 14.93 19.64 -29.37
N ARG A 227 15.01 20.05 -30.64
CA ARG A 227 16.19 19.86 -31.48
C ARG A 227 17.38 20.70 -31.03
N ILE A 228 17.15 21.93 -30.56
CA ILE A 228 18.22 22.81 -30.05
C ILE A 228 18.78 22.27 -28.74
N VAL A 229 17.92 21.78 -27.84
CA VAL A 229 18.31 21.38 -26.48
C VAL A 229 18.81 19.93 -26.42
N LEU A 230 18.18 19.02 -27.15
CA LEU A 230 18.47 17.58 -27.07
C LEU A 230 19.18 17.02 -28.33
N GLY A 231 19.23 17.77 -29.43
CA GLY A 231 19.88 17.36 -30.69
C GLY A 231 18.96 16.62 -31.66
#